data_AF-A0A8H8A184-F1
#
_entry.id   AF-A0A8H8A184-F1
#
_cell.length_a   1.000
_cell.length_b   1.000
_cell.length_c   1.000
_cell.angle_alpha   90.00
_cell.angle_beta   90.00
_cell.angle_gamma   90.00
#
_symmetry.space_group_name_H-M   'P 1'
#
loop_
_entity.id
_entity.type
_entity.pdbx_description
1 polymer ?
#
loop_
_entity_poly.entity_id
_entity_poly.type
_entity_poly.pdbx_seq_one_letter_code
_entity_poly.pdbx_strand_id
1 'polypeptide(L)'
;MRQAILDAVLSHSLALMKNKFGNFLMQRCFEYGTRMQTSAMAATMRGNVLSLALDPFGCHVAQKALDNVDEDVKASIVSEMLVRRIPETIIHRFASHVWQRIFEIRWTGAAGAPAVMNYVQNALQGAWHQVAVEENGSLVVQNIFENCSEPEKRPVLREVLDHAPMIARGEFGNWVIQHILEHGAPPDRRRIIQIILDDLPKIATDQYSSKVVEKALKTATRNEVQEIADKLCRTESPSVSSYLNSPTSSELDASASTVGNYYNSGMSGLMMDHPGIATSGPLAYHSDPVAAAAICLPAILALVADQYGNYVVQHLFHVAPSEQRDRVASHIRPYLPALRASKYGQKVAQIVERMSRPGGRSGAHSGGGCGGASGAGGAPGGGGAHHYHQHHHTANNGNPAAVAAAAAAAAAALQHPQQHQLNALFHANVIASYSAGPWGRW
;
A
#
# COMPACT_ATOMS: atom_id res chain seq x y z
N MET A 1 -19.92 -4.85 -43.84
CA MET A 1 -21.07 -3.92 -43.72
C MET A 1 -21.64 -3.59 -45.09
N ARG A 2 -22.98 -3.46 -45.25
CA ARG A 2 -23.58 -2.97 -46.51
C ARG A 2 -23.17 -1.51 -46.74
N GLN A 3 -22.79 -1.15 -47.98
CA GLN A 3 -22.23 0.18 -48.31
C GLN A 3 -23.13 1.35 -47.85
N ALA A 4 -24.44 1.26 -48.04
CA ALA A 4 -25.37 2.32 -47.61
C ALA A 4 -25.34 2.59 -46.09
N ILE A 5 -25.11 1.56 -45.27
CA ILE A 5 -24.98 1.72 -43.81
C ILE A 5 -23.66 2.43 -43.50
N LEU A 6 -22.58 2.07 -44.20
CA LEU A 6 -21.29 2.71 -44.03
C LEU A 6 -21.36 4.20 -44.39
N ASP A 7 -22.00 4.57 -45.50
CA ASP A 7 -22.12 5.96 -45.93
C ASP A 7 -22.92 6.80 -44.91
N ALA A 8 -24.01 6.23 -44.36
CA ALA A 8 -24.80 6.85 -43.31
C ALA A 8 -24.00 7.01 -41.99
N VAL A 9 -23.16 6.03 -41.64
CA VAL A 9 -22.29 6.08 -40.47
C VAL A 9 -21.17 7.11 -40.65
N LEU A 10 -20.51 7.13 -41.82
CA LEU A 10 -19.38 8.01 -42.09
C LEU A 10 -19.77 9.49 -42.04
N SER A 11 -20.94 9.83 -42.58
CA SER A 11 -21.49 11.20 -42.57
C SER A 11 -21.74 11.77 -41.15
N HIS A 12 -21.92 10.91 -40.15
CA HIS A 12 -22.18 11.29 -38.76
C HIS A 12 -21.15 10.73 -37.78
N SER A 13 -20.01 10.28 -38.29
CA SER A 13 -19.06 9.43 -37.55
C SER A 13 -18.62 10.03 -36.22
N LEU A 14 -18.07 11.24 -36.20
CA LEU A 14 -17.60 11.88 -34.96
C LEU A 14 -18.72 12.05 -33.91
N ALA A 15 -19.93 12.41 -34.35
CA ALA A 15 -21.08 12.54 -33.45
C ALA A 15 -21.48 11.18 -32.86
N LEU A 16 -21.44 10.11 -33.67
CA LEU A 16 -21.70 8.75 -33.20
C LEU A 16 -20.62 8.28 -32.21
N MET A 17 -19.34 8.56 -32.46
CA MET A 17 -18.23 8.13 -31.60
C MET A 17 -18.35 8.68 -30.17
N LYS A 18 -18.86 9.90 -30.01
CA LYS A 18 -19.07 10.57 -28.70
C LYS A 18 -20.48 10.39 -28.14
N ASN A 19 -21.30 9.55 -28.77
CA ASN A 19 -22.66 9.32 -28.31
C ASN A 19 -22.73 8.09 -27.38
N LYS A 20 -23.55 8.18 -26.33
CA LYS A 20 -23.79 7.10 -25.35
C LYS A 20 -24.13 5.73 -25.98
N PHE A 21 -24.82 5.72 -27.12
CA PHE A 21 -25.17 4.49 -27.83
C PHE A 21 -24.41 4.36 -29.17
N GLY A 22 -24.20 5.47 -29.88
CA GLY A 22 -23.50 5.47 -31.17
C GLY A 22 -22.08 4.93 -31.10
N ASN A 23 -21.40 5.07 -29.95
CA ASN A 23 -20.04 4.56 -29.80
C ASN A 23 -19.97 3.03 -29.97
N PHE A 24 -20.99 2.28 -29.53
CA PHE A 24 -21.02 0.83 -29.68
C PHE A 24 -21.13 0.42 -31.15
N LEU A 25 -21.91 1.16 -31.93
CA LEU A 25 -21.97 0.98 -33.38
C LEU A 25 -20.59 1.21 -33.98
N MET A 26 -19.93 2.33 -33.67
CA MET A 26 -18.60 2.64 -34.19
C MET A 26 -17.54 1.58 -33.83
N GLN A 27 -17.54 1.09 -32.59
CA GLN A 27 -16.66 0.01 -32.18
C GLN A 27 -16.89 -1.27 -32.99
N ARG A 28 -18.15 -1.65 -33.22
CA ARG A 28 -18.50 -2.82 -34.04
C ARG A 28 -18.12 -2.64 -35.50
N CYS A 29 -18.22 -1.42 -36.02
CA CYS A 29 -17.72 -1.12 -37.35
C CYS A 29 -16.21 -1.32 -37.45
N PHE A 30 -15.42 -0.92 -36.44
CA PHE A 30 -13.98 -1.19 -36.42
C PHE A 30 -13.66 -2.69 -36.30
N GLU A 31 -14.40 -3.43 -35.47
CA GLU A 31 -14.17 -4.85 -35.21
C GLU A 31 -14.48 -5.76 -36.41
N TYR A 32 -15.54 -5.45 -37.17
CA TYR A 32 -16.03 -6.31 -38.26
C TYR A 32 -15.99 -5.65 -39.64
N GLY A 33 -15.47 -4.43 -39.73
CA GLY A 33 -15.30 -3.71 -40.99
C GLY A 33 -14.19 -4.33 -41.84
N THR A 34 -14.29 -4.21 -43.17
CA THR A 34 -13.14 -4.52 -44.03
C THR A 34 -12.04 -3.48 -43.81
N ARG A 35 -10.78 -3.79 -44.19
CA ARG A 35 -9.66 -2.84 -44.06
C ARG A 35 -9.95 -1.46 -44.67
N MET A 36 -10.62 -1.43 -45.82
CA MET A 36 -11.04 -0.16 -46.44
C MET A 36 -12.07 0.59 -45.61
N GLN A 37 -13.01 -0.12 -44.99
CA GLN A 37 -14.06 0.47 -44.14
C GLN A 37 -13.45 1.03 -42.84
N THR A 38 -12.60 0.26 -42.16
CA THR A 38 -11.94 0.70 -40.92
C THR A 38 -11.00 1.87 -41.17
N SER A 39 -10.26 1.87 -42.29
CA SER A 39 -9.44 2.99 -42.72
C SER A 39 -10.28 4.25 -43.02
N ALA A 40 -11.42 4.12 -43.72
CA ALA A 40 -12.31 5.24 -43.98
C ALA A 40 -12.89 5.84 -42.68
N MET A 41 -13.24 5.02 -41.70
CA MET A 41 -13.69 5.50 -40.38
C MET A 41 -12.56 6.14 -39.57
N ALA A 42 -11.35 5.59 -39.62
CA ALA A 42 -10.21 6.19 -38.95
C ALA A 42 -9.84 7.55 -39.58
N ALA A 43 -10.02 7.70 -40.90
CA ALA A 43 -9.81 8.98 -41.57
C ALA A 43 -10.72 10.09 -41.02
N THR A 44 -11.93 9.78 -40.56
CA THR A 44 -12.81 10.78 -39.92
C THR A 44 -12.39 11.14 -38.49
N MET A 45 -11.59 10.30 -37.83
CA MET A 45 -11.00 10.61 -36.53
C MET A 45 -9.87 11.63 -36.61
N ARG A 46 -9.25 11.81 -37.79
CA ARG A 46 -8.11 12.70 -37.99
C ARG A 46 -8.46 14.14 -37.57
N GLY A 47 -7.55 14.76 -36.84
CA GLY A 47 -7.70 16.06 -36.19
C GLY A 47 -8.55 16.04 -34.91
N ASN A 48 -9.16 14.90 -34.56
CA ASN A 48 -10.11 14.76 -33.46
C ASN A 48 -9.71 13.67 -32.46
N VAL A 49 -8.58 12.99 -32.64
CA VAL A 49 -8.18 11.86 -31.78
C VAL A 49 -8.08 12.27 -30.32
N LEU A 50 -7.42 13.39 -30.04
CA LEU A 50 -7.31 13.91 -28.68
C LEU A 50 -8.69 14.22 -28.07
N SER A 51 -9.60 14.78 -28.88
CA SER A 51 -10.96 15.09 -28.44
C SER A 51 -11.79 13.85 -28.17
N LEU A 52 -11.52 12.75 -28.88
CA LEU A 52 -12.13 11.44 -28.64
C LEU A 52 -11.53 10.78 -27.39
N ALA A 53 -10.22 10.83 -27.20
CA ALA A 53 -9.55 10.25 -26.03
C ALA A 53 -10.01 10.89 -24.71
N LEU A 54 -10.34 12.19 -24.72
CA LEU A 54 -10.86 12.93 -23.57
C LEU A 54 -12.38 12.76 -23.35
N ASP A 55 -13.07 12.01 -24.20
CA ASP A 55 -14.53 11.81 -24.14
C ASP A 55 -14.88 10.45 -23.48
N PRO A 56 -15.90 10.38 -22.60
CA PRO A 56 -16.31 9.14 -21.91
C PRO A 56 -16.74 8.01 -22.84
N PHE A 57 -17.16 8.30 -24.07
CA PHE A 57 -17.55 7.30 -25.07
C PHE A 57 -16.51 7.20 -26.18
N GLY A 58 -15.94 8.33 -26.60
CA GLY A 58 -14.94 8.43 -27.64
C GLY A 58 -13.66 7.67 -27.32
N CYS A 59 -13.26 7.58 -26.05
CA CYS A 59 -12.02 6.89 -25.65
C CYS A 59 -12.10 5.39 -25.97
N HIS A 60 -13.28 4.77 -25.86
CA HIS A 60 -13.50 3.37 -26.21
C HIS A 60 -13.40 3.15 -27.72
N VAL A 61 -13.90 4.10 -28.51
CA VAL A 61 -13.77 4.05 -29.98
C VAL A 61 -12.31 4.22 -30.39
N ALA A 62 -11.57 5.17 -29.77
CA ALA A 62 -10.16 5.38 -30.05
C ALA A 62 -9.31 4.14 -29.77
N GLN A 63 -9.56 3.46 -28.64
CA GLN A 63 -8.94 2.17 -28.33
C GLN A 63 -9.29 1.11 -29.38
N LYS A 64 -10.57 0.99 -29.76
CA LYS A 64 -11.00 0.01 -30.74
C LYS A 64 -10.41 0.26 -32.14
N ALA A 65 -10.21 1.53 -32.49
CA ALA A 65 -9.50 1.90 -33.72
C ALA A 65 -8.04 1.43 -33.66
N LEU A 66 -7.32 1.69 -32.56
CA LEU A 66 -5.93 1.23 -32.38
C LEU A 66 -5.78 -0.29 -32.47
N ASP A 67 -6.80 -1.06 -32.06
CA ASP A 67 -6.80 -2.53 -32.19
C ASP A 67 -6.91 -3.00 -33.65
N ASN A 68 -7.75 -2.36 -34.47
CA ASN A 68 -8.27 -2.94 -35.72
C ASN A 68 -7.81 -2.26 -37.02
N VAL A 69 -7.10 -1.15 -36.96
CA VAL A 69 -6.57 -0.48 -38.16
C VAL A 69 -5.14 -0.93 -38.49
N ASP A 70 -4.70 -0.73 -39.74
CA ASP A 70 -3.33 -1.03 -40.15
C ASP A 70 -2.32 -0.08 -39.47
N GLU A 71 -1.05 -0.51 -39.36
CA GLU A 71 -0.01 0.20 -38.58
C GLU A 71 0.18 1.66 -39.00
N ASP A 72 0.12 1.99 -40.30
CA ASP A 72 0.24 3.38 -40.79
C ASP A 72 -0.85 4.28 -40.20
N VAL A 73 -2.07 3.75 -40.08
CA VAL A 73 -3.21 4.47 -39.49
C VAL A 73 -3.06 4.54 -37.97
N LYS A 74 -2.58 3.47 -37.31
CA LYS A 74 -2.25 3.51 -35.87
C LYS A 74 -1.23 4.61 -35.59
N ALA A 75 -0.18 4.72 -36.41
CA ALA A 75 0.86 5.71 -36.27
C ALA A 75 0.31 7.15 -36.40
N SER A 76 -0.66 7.38 -37.29
CA SER A 76 -1.35 8.67 -37.38
C SER A 76 -2.16 9.00 -36.12
N ILE A 77 -2.86 8.02 -35.55
CA ILE A 77 -3.64 8.20 -34.30
C ILE A 77 -2.69 8.51 -33.14
N VAL A 78 -1.63 7.73 -32.99
CA VAL A 78 -0.59 7.93 -31.97
C VAL A 78 0.04 9.31 -32.12
N SER A 79 0.37 9.73 -33.35
CA SER A 79 0.98 11.04 -33.60
C SER A 79 0.11 12.19 -33.07
N GLU A 80 -1.22 12.14 -33.23
CA GLU A 80 -2.10 13.18 -32.67
C GLU A 80 -2.10 13.23 -31.14
N MET A 81 -1.95 12.08 -30.47
CA MET A 81 -1.82 12.01 -29.01
C MET A 81 -0.48 12.60 -28.52
N LEU A 82 0.58 12.56 -29.34
CA LEU A 82 1.91 13.05 -28.97
C LEU A 82 2.06 14.58 -29.09
N VAL A 83 1.27 15.24 -29.93
CA VAL A 83 1.51 16.65 -30.30
C VAL A 83 1.09 17.63 -29.20
N ARG A 84 0.17 17.26 -28.29
CA ARG A 84 -0.36 18.20 -27.27
C ARG A 84 -0.76 17.50 -25.97
N ARG A 85 -0.50 18.17 -24.85
CA ARG A 85 -1.08 17.85 -23.53
C ARG A 85 -0.78 16.44 -22.99
N ILE A 86 0.43 15.94 -23.24
CA ILE A 86 0.86 14.63 -22.68
C ILE A 86 0.69 14.61 -21.16
N PRO A 87 1.17 15.61 -20.39
CA PRO A 87 1.04 15.59 -18.93
C PRO A 87 -0.41 15.47 -18.46
N GLU A 88 -1.35 16.19 -19.08
CA GLU A 88 -2.75 16.17 -18.67
C GLU A 88 -3.47 14.90 -19.12
N THR A 89 -3.13 14.35 -20.27
CA THR A 89 -3.84 13.19 -20.85
C THR A 89 -3.42 11.86 -20.21
N ILE A 90 -2.17 11.72 -19.77
CA ILE A 90 -1.68 10.49 -19.12
C ILE A 90 -2.44 10.21 -17.81
N ILE A 91 -2.78 11.25 -17.06
CA ILE A 91 -3.52 11.13 -15.79
C ILE A 91 -5.05 11.29 -15.96
N HIS A 92 -5.52 11.54 -17.18
CA HIS A 92 -6.94 11.78 -17.42
C HIS A 92 -7.76 10.49 -17.33
N ARG A 93 -8.90 10.53 -16.63
CA ARG A 93 -9.82 9.40 -16.40
C ARG A 93 -10.24 8.58 -17.64
N PHE A 94 -10.23 9.20 -18.83
CA PHE A 94 -10.59 8.51 -20.07
C PHE A 94 -9.39 8.31 -21.01
N ALA A 95 -8.47 9.27 -21.06
CA ALA A 95 -7.38 9.24 -22.03
C ALA A 95 -6.23 8.34 -21.57
N SER A 96 -6.10 8.09 -20.26
CA SER A 96 -5.16 7.11 -19.69
C SER A 96 -5.35 5.71 -20.28
N HIS A 97 -6.58 5.30 -20.59
CA HIS A 97 -6.88 4.02 -21.24
C HIS A 97 -6.38 3.98 -22.70
N VAL A 98 -6.44 5.12 -23.39
CA VAL A 98 -5.85 5.24 -24.73
C VAL A 98 -4.33 5.14 -24.65
N TRP A 99 -3.70 5.80 -23.66
CA TRP A 99 -2.25 5.68 -23.43
C TRP A 99 -1.81 4.24 -23.13
N GLN A 100 -2.51 3.52 -22.27
CA GLN A 100 -2.22 2.10 -22.02
C GLN A 100 -2.28 1.28 -23.31
N ARG A 101 -3.35 1.47 -24.11
CA ARG A 101 -3.46 0.81 -25.40
C ARG A 101 -2.30 1.15 -26.34
N ILE A 102 -1.80 2.39 -26.33
CA ILE A 102 -0.65 2.82 -27.13
C ILE A 102 0.63 2.08 -26.71
N PHE A 103 0.91 1.95 -25.42
CA PHE A 103 2.09 1.23 -24.93
C PHE A 103 2.01 -0.29 -25.15
N GLU A 104 0.80 -0.84 -25.26
CA GLU A 104 0.58 -2.25 -25.59
C GLU A 104 0.80 -2.59 -27.08
N ILE A 105 0.88 -1.59 -27.98
CA ILE A 105 1.03 -1.85 -29.42
C ILE A 105 2.37 -2.57 -29.68
N ARG A 106 2.30 -3.63 -30.49
CA ARG A 106 3.47 -4.31 -31.05
C ARG A 106 3.57 -3.96 -32.53
N TRP A 107 4.63 -3.23 -32.88
CA TRP A 107 4.89 -2.78 -34.24
C TRP A 107 5.72 -3.84 -34.97
N THR A 108 5.25 -4.26 -36.14
CA THR A 108 5.84 -5.33 -36.95
C THR A 108 6.21 -4.88 -38.36
N GLY A 109 5.70 -3.72 -38.79
CA GLY A 109 5.98 -3.13 -40.09
C GLY A 109 7.40 -2.59 -40.22
N ALA A 110 7.85 -2.46 -41.47
CA ALA A 110 9.21 -2.02 -41.81
C ALA A 110 9.56 -0.61 -41.33
N ALA A 111 8.56 0.26 -41.13
CA ALA A 111 8.75 1.61 -40.60
C ALA A 111 9.13 1.62 -39.10
N GLY A 112 8.88 0.53 -38.38
CA GLY A 112 9.17 0.40 -36.95
C GLY A 112 8.19 1.17 -36.05
N ALA A 113 8.41 1.03 -34.74
CA ALA A 113 7.60 1.71 -33.73
C ALA A 113 7.86 3.23 -33.72
N PRO A 114 6.83 4.09 -33.60
CA PRO A 114 7.02 5.48 -33.25
C PRO A 114 7.74 5.58 -31.91
N ALA A 115 8.62 6.58 -31.76
CA ALA A 115 9.39 6.81 -30.53
C ALA A 115 8.52 7.44 -29.41
N VAL A 116 7.38 6.84 -29.09
CA VAL A 116 6.37 7.34 -28.14
C VAL A 116 7.03 7.71 -26.81
N MET A 117 7.86 6.82 -26.27
CA MET A 117 8.51 7.04 -24.98
C MET A 117 9.49 8.22 -24.98
N ASN A 118 10.09 8.58 -26.12
CA ASN A 118 10.93 9.78 -26.19
C ASN A 118 10.10 11.05 -25.99
N TYR A 119 8.94 11.15 -26.63
CA TYR A 119 8.04 12.30 -26.46
C TYR A 119 7.47 12.37 -25.04
N VAL A 120 7.02 11.22 -24.52
CA VAL A 120 6.45 11.13 -23.18
C VAL A 120 7.49 11.47 -22.12
N GLN A 121 8.70 10.91 -22.23
CA GLN A 121 9.80 11.22 -21.32
C GLN A 121 10.18 12.69 -21.37
N ASN A 122 10.27 13.30 -22.56
CA ASN A 122 10.58 14.73 -22.69
C ASN A 122 9.52 15.62 -22.03
N ALA A 123 8.25 15.20 -22.03
CA ALA A 123 7.15 15.96 -21.44
C ALA A 123 7.02 15.77 -19.92
N LEU A 124 7.47 14.63 -19.38
CA LEU A 124 7.26 14.22 -17.99
C LEU A 124 8.53 14.02 -17.17
N GLN A 125 9.70 14.34 -17.73
CA GLN A 125 10.97 14.23 -17.01
C GLN A 125 10.93 15.05 -15.72
N GLY A 126 11.18 14.40 -14.58
CA GLY A 126 11.10 15.03 -13.28
C GLY A 126 9.69 15.14 -12.71
N ALA A 127 8.68 14.53 -13.34
CA ALA A 127 7.28 14.52 -12.87
C ALA A 127 6.66 13.11 -12.79
N TRP A 128 7.42 12.04 -13.06
CA TRP A 128 6.92 10.66 -12.97
C TRP A 128 6.47 10.27 -11.58
N HIS A 129 7.09 10.83 -10.54
CA HIS A 129 6.64 10.63 -9.17
C HIS A 129 5.24 11.19 -8.91
N GLN A 130 4.85 12.30 -9.56
CA GLN A 130 3.50 12.86 -9.50
C GLN A 130 2.53 11.97 -10.26
N VAL A 131 2.89 11.53 -11.47
CA VAL A 131 2.07 10.60 -12.25
C VAL A 131 1.82 9.28 -11.51
N ALA A 132 2.83 8.75 -10.83
CA ALA A 132 2.73 7.48 -10.11
C ALA A 132 1.77 7.51 -8.91
N VAL A 133 1.53 8.69 -8.31
CA VAL A 133 0.60 8.84 -7.18
C VAL A 133 -0.83 9.20 -7.60
N GLU A 134 -1.06 9.47 -8.89
CA GLU A 134 -2.40 9.73 -9.44
C GLU A 134 -3.16 8.42 -9.70
N GLU A 135 -4.48 8.45 -9.56
CA GLU A 135 -5.37 7.28 -9.77
C GLU A 135 -5.12 6.62 -11.13
N ASN A 136 -5.27 7.39 -12.21
CA ASN A 136 -5.09 6.89 -13.57
C ASN A 136 -3.62 6.80 -13.97
N GLY A 137 -2.79 7.72 -13.46
CA GLY A 137 -1.37 7.76 -13.78
C GLY A 137 -0.61 6.54 -13.26
N SER A 138 -0.96 6.05 -12.06
CA SER A 138 -0.37 4.84 -11.48
C SER A 138 -0.55 3.60 -12.36
N LEU A 139 -1.69 3.48 -13.05
CA LEU A 139 -1.98 2.39 -13.99
C LEU A 139 -1.12 2.52 -15.25
N VAL A 140 -0.97 3.75 -15.77
CA VAL A 140 -0.10 4.03 -16.91
C VAL A 140 1.36 3.71 -16.59
N VAL A 141 1.85 4.06 -15.39
CA VAL A 141 3.23 3.75 -14.97
C VAL A 141 3.47 2.24 -14.91
N GLN A 142 2.52 1.47 -14.33
CA GLN A 142 2.60 0.00 -14.33
C GLN A 142 2.61 -0.57 -15.76
N ASN A 143 1.73 -0.06 -16.62
CA ASN A 143 1.64 -0.51 -18.02
C ASN A 143 2.93 -0.22 -18.80
N ILE A 144 3.59 0.92 -18.56
CA ILE A 144 4.93 1.22 -19.09
C ILE A 144 5.95 0.18 -18.61
N PHE A 145 5.92 -0.21 -17.34
CA PHE A 145 6.85 -1.20 -16.79
C PHE A 145 6.68 -2.60 -17.40
N GLU A 146 5.45 -2.97 -17.75
CA GLU A 146 5.11 -4.25 -18.36
C GLU A 146 5.41 -4.30 -19.87
N ASN A 147 5.15 -3.20 -20.59
CA ASN A 147 5.07 -3.24 -22.05
C ASN A 147 6.20 -2.53 -22.79
N CYS A 148 6.88 -1.57 -22.15
CA CYS A 148 7.99 -0.87 -22.79
C CYS A 148 9.31 -1.64 -22.62
N SER A 149 10.22 -1.45 -23.58
CA SER A 149 11.54 -2.06 -23.52
C SER A 149 12.34 -1.52 -22.34
N GLU A 150 13.32 -2.30 -21.84
CA GLU A 150 14.17 -1.88 -20.72
C GLU A 150 14.79 -0.48 -20.88
N PRO A 151 15.37 -0.10 -22.04
CA PRO A 151 15.90 1.26 -22.23
C PRO A 151 14.84 2.36 -22.12
N GLU A 152 13.62 2.10 -22.59
CA GLU A 152 12.54 3.08 -22.61
C GLU A 152 11.92 3.31 -21.23
N LYS A 153 11.70 2.24 -20.45
CA LYS A 153 11.13 2.37 -19.11
C LYS A 153 12.14 2.76 -18.03
N ARG A 154 13.45 2.61 -18.29
CA ARG A 154 14.51 2.86 -17.29
C ARG A 154 14.48 4.27 -16.70
N PRO A 155 14.30 5.37 -17.46
CA PRO A 155 14.22 6.72 -16.88
C PRO A 155 13.04 6.88 -15.92
N VAL A 156 11.86 6.37 -16.31
CA VAL A 156 10.64 6.35 -15.47
C VAL A 156 10.89 5.59 -14.18
N LEU A 157 11.45 4.38 -14.29
CA LEU A 157 11.73 3.53 -13.14
C LEU A 157 12.71 4.17 -12.15
N ARG A 158 13.78 4.81 -12.65
CA ARG A 158 14.74 5.52 -11.79
C ARG A 158 14.07 6.62 -10.98
N GLU A 159 13.27 7.47 -11.63
CA GLU A 159 12.62 8.57 -10.93
C GLU A 159 11.59 8.07 -9.89
N VAL A 160 10.86 7.00 -10.21
CA VAL A 160 9.95 6.33 -9.27
C VAL A 160 10.73 5.74 -8.08
N LEU A 161 11.89 5.12 -8.31
CA LEU A 161 12.74 4.58 -7.25
C LEU A 161 13.33 5.68 -6.36
N ASP A 162 13.68 6.84 -6.92
CA ASP A 162 14.21 7.98 -6.17
C ASP A 162 13.16 8.58 -5.21
N HIS A 163 11.86 8.48 -5.56
CA HIS A 163 10.74 8.98 -4.76
C HIS A 163 9.90 7.87 -4.10
N ALA A 164 10.38 6.63 -4.14
CA ALA A 164 9.63 5.45 -3.68
C ALA A 164 9.11 5.54 -2.23
N PRO A 165 9.78 6.17 -1.25
CA PRO A 165 9.20 6.32 0.10
C PRO A 165 7.89 7.11 0.11
N MET A 166 7.80 8.17 -0.70
CA MET A 166 6.58 8.98 -0.82
C MET A 166 5.50 8.22 -1.59
N ILE A 167 5.88 7.61 -2.71
CA ILE A 167 4.96 6.87 -3.59
C ILE A 167 4.35 5.67 -2.86
N ALA A 168 5.14 4.93 -2.06
CA ALA A 168 4.68 3.78 -1.30
C ALA A 168 3.56 4.11 -0.30
N ARG A 169 3.53 5.34 0.24
CA ARG A 169 2.51 5.83 1.17
C ARG A 169 1.29 6.45 0.48
N GLY A 170 1.26 6.48 -0.85
CA GLY A 170 0.12 6.99 -1.61
C GLY A 170 -0.96 5.93 -1.82
N GLU A 171 -2.23 6.36 -1.88
CA GLU A 171 -3.40 5.50 -2.14
C GLU A 171 -3.28 4.71 -3.45
N PHE A 172 -2.69 5.33 -4.47
CA PHE A 172 -2.46 4.71 -5.78
C PHE A 172 -1.00 4.28 -5.96
N GLY A 173 -0.05 5.10 -5.50
CA GLY A 173 1.39 4.85 -5.67
C GLY A 173 1.89 3.55 -5.03
N ASN A 174 1.27 3.09 -3.94
CA ASN A 174 1.66 1.84 -3.31
C ASN A 174 1.56 0.64 -4.27
N TRP A 175 0.63 0.65 -5.23
CA TRP A 175 0.49 -0.39 -6.24
C TRP A 175 1.64 -0.41 -7.23
N VAL A 176 2.17 0.77 -7.60
CA VAL A 176 3.37 0.90 -8.44
C VAL A 176 4.57 0.26 -7.75
N ILE A 177 4.75 0.50 -6.44
CA ILE A 177 5.86 -0.08 -5.68
C ILE A 177 5.70 -1.59 -5.51
N GLN A 178 4.48 -2.08 -5.28
CA GLN A 178 4.18 -3.52 -5.26
C GLN A 178 4.49 -4.18 -6.61
N HIS A 179 4.15 -3.54 -7.72
CA HIS A 179 4.46 -4.03 -9.06
C HIS A 179 5.98 -4.18 -9.27
N ILE A 180 6.78 -3.20 -8.83
CA ILE A 180 8.26 -3.29 -8.89
C ILE A 180 8.77 -4.46 -8.03
N LEU A 181 8.19 -4.70 -6.85
CA LEU A 181 8.58 -5.83 -5.99
C LEU A 181 8.30 -7.20 -6.64
N GLU A 182 7.22 -7.31 -7.43
CA GLU A 182 6.81 -8.54 -8.10
C GLU A 182 7.57 -8.82 -9.39
N HIS A 183 7.77 -7.80 -10.22
CA HIS A 183 8.22 -7.96 -11.61
C HIS A 183 9.55 -7.26 -11.91
N GLY A 184 10.05 -6.42 -11.01
CA GLY A 184 11.28 -5.65 -11.22
C GLY A 184 12.52 -6.53 -11.28
N ALA A 185 13.59 -6.00 -11.87
CA ALA A 185 14.89 -6.65 -11.85
C ALA A 185 15.42 -6.74 -10.40
N PRO A 186 16.28 -7.72 -10.06
CA PRO A 186 16.79 -7.88 -8.70
C PRO A 186 17.38 -6.61 -8.05
N PRO A 187 18.14 -5.74 -8.78
CA PRO A 187 18.63 -4.48 -8.20
C PRO A 187 17.52 -3.50 -7.82
N ASP A 188 16.48 -3.40 -8.65
CA ASP A 188 15.35 -2.48 -8.45
C ASP A 188 14.50 -2.96 -7.25
N ARG A 189 14.27 -4.28 -7.15
CA ARG A 189 13.62 -4.90 -5.99
C ARG A 189 14.41 -4.66 -4.71
N ARG A 190 15.74 -4.87 -4.75
CA ARG A 190 16.61 -4.64 -3.59
C ARG A 190 16.56 -3.18 -3.12
N ARG A 191 16.43 -2.21 -4.04
CA ARG A 191 16.27 -0.80 -3.70
C ARG A 191 15.00 -0.54 -2.90
N ILE A 192 13.87 -1.15 -3.28
CA ILE A 192 12.62 -1.08 -2.51
C ILE A 192 12.77 -1.74 -1.13
N ILE A 193 13.41 -2.92 -1.05
CA ILE A 193 13.67 -3.57 0.24
C ILE A 193 14.51 -2.67 1.15
N GLN A 194 15.53 -1.98 0.61
CA GLN A 194 16.33 -1.05 1.41
C GLN A 194 15.49 0.12 1.94
N ILE A 195 14.63 0.71 1.11
CA ILE A 195 13.71 1.77 1.53
C ILE A 195 12.77 1.30 2.65
N ILE A 196 12.28 0.06 2.56
CA ILE A 196 11.48 -0.56 3.61
C ILE A 196 12.30 -0.68 4.90
N LEU A 197 13.54 -1.17 4.82
CA LEU A 197 14.41 -1.36 5.99
C LEU A 197 14.80 -0.04 6.68
N ASP A 198 14.94 1.05 5.91
CA ASP A 198 15.36 2.36 6.41
C ASP A 198 14.31 2.99 7.36
N ASP A 199 13.01 2.77 7.12
CA ASP A 199 11.91 3.31 7.96
C ASP A 199 10.81 2.26 8.26
N LEU A 200 11.24 1.02 8.51
CA LEU A 200 10.36 -0.14 8.61
C LEU A 200 9.19 0.03 9.59
N PRO A 201 9.38 0.57 10.82
CA PRO A 201 8.25 0.73 11.74
C PRO A 201 7.17 1.68 11.20
N LYS A 202 7.55 2.77 10.53
CA LYS A 202 6.58 3.74 9.97
C LYS A 202 5.89 3.18 8.74
N ILE A 203 6.62 2.54 7.83
CA ILE A 203 6.05 1.95 6.61
C ILE A 203 5.09 0.80 6.97
N ALA A 204 5.45 -0.03 7.96
CA ALA A 204 4.62 -1.17 8.37
C ALA A 204 3.31 -0.77 9.09
N THR A 205 3.23 0.44 9.64
CA THR A 205 2.05 0.95 10.38
C THR A 205 1.23 1.98 9.59
N ASP A 206 1.63 2.28 8.35
CA ASP A 206 0.90 3.18 7.47
C ASP A 206 -0.19 2.44 6.68
N GLN A 207 -1.30 3.13 6.42
CA GLN A 207 -2.53 2.55 5.87
C GLN A 207 -2.35 1.98 4.44
N TYR A 208 -1.40 2.50 3.66
CA TYR A 208 -1.13 2.06 2.29
C TYR A 208 0.17 1.27 2.21
N SER A 209 1.25 1.79 2.76
CA SER A 209 2.59 1.20 2.62
C SER A 209 2.80 -0.06 3.46
N SER A 210 1.96 -0.35 4.45
CA SER A 210 1.94 -1.66 5.13
C SER A 210 1.73 -2.82 4.14
N LYS A 211 0.93 -2.60 3.09
CA LYS A 211 0.72 -3.56 1.99
C LYS A 211 1.97 -3.76 1.13
N VAL A 212 2.79 -2.72 0.98
CA VAL A 212 4.10 -2.82 0.34
C VAL A 212 5.02 -3.74 1.15
N VAL A 213 5.02 -3.63 2.49
CA VAL A 213 5.80 -4.54 3.36
C VAL A 213 5.28 -5.98 3.27
N GLU A 214 3.96 -6.18 3.30
CA GLU A 214 3.37 -7.52 3.11
C GLU A 214 3.77 -8.13 1.75
N LYS A 215 3.80 -7.31 0.68
CA LYS A 215 4.24 -7.75 -0.65
C LYS A 215 5.73 -8.07 -0.70
N ALA A 216 6.55 -7.24 -0.06
CA ALA A 216 7.98 -7.47 0.06
C ALA A 216 8.25 -8.81 0.75
N LEU A 217 7.59 -9.09 1.88
CA LEU A 217 7.72 -10.37 2.60
C LEU A 217 7.35 -11.59 1.74
N LYS A 218 6.35 -11.47 0.85
CA LYS A 218 5.91 -12.57 -0.03
C LYS A 218 6.89 -12.86 -1.16
N THR A 219 7.60 -11.85 -1.64
CA THR A 219 8.45 -11.94 -2.84
C THR A 219 9.94 -11.99 -2.50
N ALA A 220 10.32 -11.58 -1.30
CA ALA A 220 11.69 -11.51 -0.81
C ALA A 220 12.37 -12.88 -0.74
N THR A 221 13.68 -12.88 -0.90
CA THR A 221 14.52 -14.04 -0.61
C THR A 221 14.54 -14.33 0.89
N ARG A 222 14.97 -15.54 1.28
CA ARG A 222 15.10 -15.91 2.70
C ARG A 222 15.99 -14.94 3.49
N ASN A 223 17.06 -14.46 2.87
CA ASN A 223 17.99 -13.51 3.49
C ASN A 223 17.32 -12.15 3.72
N GLU A 224 16.58 -11.64 2.74
CA GLU A 224 15.84 -10.37 2.87
C GLU A 224 14.72 -10.45 3.91
N VAL A 225 13.99 -11.57 3.97
CA VAL A 225 13.00 -11.82 5.04
C VAL A 225 13.68 -11.84 6.41
N GLN A 226 14.86 -12.44 6.52
CA GLN A 226 15.66 -12.41 7.74
C GLN A 226 16.08 -10.98 8.12
N GLU A 227 16.55 -10.18 7.17
CA GLU A 227 16.90 -8.76 7.41
C GLU A 227 15.71 -7.96 7.96
N ILE A 228 14.51 -8.15 7.37
CA ILE A 228 13.28 -7.48 7.82
C ILE A 228 12.90 -7.97 9.24
N ALA A 229 12.95 -9.28 9.50
CA ALA A 229 12.68 -9.84 10.82
C ALA A 229 13.64 -9.30 11.88
N ASP A 230 14.92 -9.23 11.54
CA ASP A 230 15.98 -8.73 12.40
C ASP A 230 15.77 -7.26 12.74
N LYS A 231 15.44 -6.42 11.77
CA LYS A 231 15.15 -5.00 12.00
C LYS A 231 13.95 -4.81 12.93
N LEU A 232 12.89 -5.62 12.82
CA LEU A 232 11.73 -5.54 13.72
C LEU A 232 12.02 -6.00 15.15
N CYS A 233 12.93 -6.97 15.32
CA CYS A 233 13.33 -7.47 16.64
C CYS A 233 14.39 -6.60 17.32
N ARG A 234 14.99 -5.64 16.62
CA ARG A 234 15.94 -4.70 17.25
C ARG A 234 15.22 -3.78 18.21
N THR A 235 15.79 -3.65 19.39
CA THR A 235 15.48 -2.60 20.37
C THR A 235 16.29 -1.37 19.97
N GLU A 236 15.66 -0.36 19.35
CA GLU A 236 16.34 0.90 19.07
C GLU A 236 16.57 1.65 20.38
N SER A 237 17.75 1.47 20.99
CA SER A 237 18.19 2.35 22.07
C SER A 237 18.29 3.76 21.49
N PRO A 238 17.67 4.78 22.11
CA PRO A 238 17.99 6.15 21.74
C PRO A 238 19.51 6.30 21.87
N SER A 239 20.19 6.65 20.78
CA SER A 239 21.63 6.88 20.80
C SER A 239 21.91 7.98 21.83
N VAL A 240 22.59 7.65 22.93
CA VAL A 240 22.95 8.61 23.99
C VAL A 240 23.71 9.83 23.43
N SER A 241 24.33 9.69 22.25
CA SER A 241 25.03 10.75 21.51
C SER A 241 24.14 11.91 21.03
N SER A 242 22.84 11.70 20.80
CA SER A 242 21.92 12.78 20.38
C SER A 242 21.47 13.67 21.53
N TYR A 243 21.59 13.20 22.78
CA TYR A 243 21.23 13.96 23.98
C TYR A 243 22.42 14.75 24.56
N LEU A 244 23.66 14.39 24.20
CA LEU A 244 24.87 15.03 24.72
C LEU A 244 25.35 16.23 23.87
N ASN A 245 24.68 16.56 22.77
CA ASN A 245 25.10 17.61 21.83
C ASN A 245 24.09 18.77 21.67
N SER A 246 23.47 19.21 22.78
CA SER A 246 22.71 20.47 22.86
C SER A 246 23.03 21.19 24.20
N PRO A 247 23.01 22.53 24.24
CA PRO A 247 23.86 23.32 25.15
C PRO A 247 23.40 23.33 26.62
N THR A 248 24.31 23.84 27.45
CA THR A 248 24.35 23.86 28.92
C THR A 248 23.06 24.25 29.66
N SER A 249 23.03 23.84 30.92
CA SER A 249 22.00 23.80 31.97
C SER A 249 21.11 25.05 32.23
N SER A 250 21.10 26.06 31.37
CA SER A 250 20.26 27.27 31.54
C SER A 250 19.04 27.33 30.62
N GLU A 251 18.80 26.35 29.75
CA GLU A 251 17.64 26.31 28.85
C GLU A 251 16.60 25.21 29.18
N LEU A 252 16.79 24.49 30.28
CA LEU A 252 15.92 23.38 30.69
C LEU A 252 14.53 23.80 31.21
N ASP A 253 14.33 25.08 31.55
CA ASP A 253 13.02 25.57 32.01
C ASP A 253 12.04 25.86 30.86
N ALA A 254 12.52 25.95 29.61
CA ALA A 254 11.66 26.19 28.44
C ALA A 254 11.28 24.92 27.66
N SER A 255 11.95 23.79 27.92
CA SER A 255 11.72 22.53 27.19
C SER A 255 10.83 21.54 27.96
N ALA A 256 10.70 21.71 29.28
CA ALA A 256 9.79 20.89 30.11
C ALA A 256 8.30 21.09 29.77
N SER A 257 7.95 22.20 29.10
CA SER A 257 6.61 22.45 28.58
C SER A 257 6.34 21.79 27.22
N THR A 258 7.38 21.43 26.44
CA THR A 258 7.20 20.88 25.08
C THR A 258 6.97 19.36 25.08
N VAL A 259 7.51 18.63 26.07
CA VAL A 259 7.25 17.18 26.19
C VAL A 259 5.84 16.90 26.74
N GLY A 260 5.24 17.84 27.47
CA GLY A 260 3.83 17.79 27.89
C GLY A 260 2.83 18.19 26.79
N ASN A 261 3.27 18.90 25.76
CA ASN A 261 2.37 19.44 24.73
C ASN A 261 1.99 18.45 23.63
N TYR A 262 2.65 17.30 23.53
CA TYR A 262 2.22 16.22 22.64
C TYR A 262 0.97 15.45 23.16
N TYR A 263 0.59 15.67 24.42
CA TYR A 263 -0.61 15.06 25.01
C TYR A 263 -1.69 16.06 25.46
N ASN A 264 -1.46 17.39 25.36
CA ASN A 264 -2.35 18.39 25.97
C ASN A 264 -2.93 19.46 25.03
N SER A 265 -2.87 19.28 23.70
CA SER A 265 -3.52 20.18 22.72
C SER A 265 -5.01 19.87 22.47
N GLY A 266 -5.64 18.99 23.26
CA GLY A 266 -7.05 18.61 23.10
C GLY A 266 -8.02 19.20 24.13
N MET A 267 -7.53 19.97 25.12
CA MET A 267 -8.35 20.35 26.27
C MET A 267 -8.24 21.85 26.59
N SER A 268 -8.78 22.68 25.71
CA SER A 268 -9.09 24.08 26.03
C SER A 268 -10.49 24.40 25.53
N GLY A 269 -11.46 24.05 26.35
CA GLY A 269 -12.87 24.30 26.09
C GLY A 269 -13.69 23.46 27.06
N LEU A 270 -13.90 24.00 28.26
CA LEU A 270 -15.01 23.76 29.21
C LEU A 270 -14.56 24.24 30.60
N MET A 271 -14.42 25.57 30.73
CA MET A 271 -14.61 26.22 32.03
C MET A 271 -16.13 26.37 32.21
N MET A 272 -16.70 25.68 33.20
CA MET A 272 -17.94 26.10 33.84
C MET A 272 -17.93 25.67 35.31
N ASP A 273 -18.41 26.59 36.14
CA ASP A 273 -18.29 26.71 37.58
C ASP A 273 -18.95 25.58 38.40
N HIS A 274 -18.34 25.19 39.53
CA HIS A 274 -19.01 25.20 40.84
C HIS A 274 -18.02 25.04 42.03
N PRO A 275 -18.38 25.55 43.23
CA PRO A 275 -17.44 25.94 44.27
C PRO A 275 -17.23 24.87 45.36
N GLY A 276 -16.06 24.94 46.01
CA GLY A 276 -15.84 24.43 47.36
C GLY A 276 -14.97 23.19 47.43
N ILE A 277 -13.69 23.38 47.78
CA ILE A 277 -13.00 22.82 48.96
C ILE A 277 -11.58 23.41 48.98
N ALA A 278 -11.20 23.88 50.17
CA ALA A 278 -10.05 24.73 50.43
C ALA A 278 -8.71 23.97 50.59
N THR A 279 -7.64 24.63 50.15
CA THR A 279 -6.28 24.71 50.73
C THR A 279 -5.65 23.48 51.41
N SER A 280 -4.59 22.94 50.79
CA SER A 280 -3.34 22.56 51.47
C SER A 280 -2.17 22.51 50.47
N GLY A 281 -1.01 23.05 50.86
CA GLY A 281 0.15 23.37 50.02
C GLY A 281 0.96 22.19 49.41
N PRO A 282 2.08 22.50 48.73
CA PRO A 282 2.72 21.59 47.79
C PRO A 282 3.54 20.51 48.51
N LEU A 283 3.15 19.24 48.33
CA LEU A 283 4.04 18.11 48.56
C LEU A 283 5.07 18.09 47.45
N ALA A 284 6.34 18.23 47.83
CA ALA A 284 7.48 18.06 46.95
C ALA A 284 7.39 16.72 46.22
N TYR A 285 7.21 16.77 44.91
CA TYR A 285 7.30 15.62 44.03
C TYR A 285 8.77 15.23 43.95
N HIS A 286 9.19 14.28 44.79
CA HIS A 286 10.47 13.63 44.64
C HIS A 286 10.55 13.06 43.23
N SER A 287 11.60 13.45 42.51
CA SER A 287 11.98 12.96 41.20
C SER A 287 12.13 11.44 41.23
N ASP A 288 11.07 10.72 40.91
CA ASP A 288 11.12 9.26 40.80
C ASP A 288 11.96 8.89 39.56
N PRO A 289 13.06 8.13 39.71
CA PRO A 289 13.89 7.69 38.59
C PRO A 289 13.20 6.65 37.69
N VAL A 290 11.92 6.34 37.96
CA VAL A 290 11.10 5.39 37.19
C VAL A 290 10.56 6.00 35.89
N ALA A 291 10.54 7.34 35.77
CA ALA A 291 10.13 8.03 34.53
C ALA A 291 11.20 8.03 33.42
N ALA A 292 12.45 7.63 33.72
CA ALA A 292 13.56 7.65 32.78
C ALA A 292 13.95 6.27 32.22
N ALA A 293 13.26 5.20 32.60
CA ALA A 293 13.36 3.92 31.93
C ALA A 293 12.36 3.89 30.76
N ALA A 294 12.66 4.62 29.69
CA ALA A 294 12.05 4.38 28.40
C ALA A 294 12.35 2.92 28.04
N ILE A 295 11.42 2.01 28.35
CA ILE A 295 11.57 0.60 28.01
C ILE A 295 11.68 0.58 26.50
N CYS A 296 12.90 0.34 26.01
CA CYS A 296 13.20 0.18 24.62
C CYS A 296 12.53 -1.12 24.15
N LEU A 297 11.24 -1.04 23.88
CA LEU A 297 10.46 -2.17 23.38
C LEU A 297 10.85 -2.39 21.93
N PRO A 298 11.06 -3.65 21.50
CA PRO A 298 11.32 -3.92 20.10
C PRO A 298 10.15 -3.40 19.25
N ALA A 299 10.46 -2.83 18.08
CA ALA A 299 9.47 -2.23 17.18
C ALA A 299 8.31 -3.19 16.87
N ILE A 300 8.59 -4.50 16.84
CA ILE A 300 7.58 -5.54 16.60
C ILE A 300 6.39 -5.48 17.55
N LEU A 301 6.56 -5.04 18.80
CA LEU A 301 5.45 -4.97 19.76
C LEU A 301 4.46 -3.85 19.42
N ALA A 302 4.97 -2.71 18.95
CA ALA A 302 4.11 -1.64 18.44
C ALA A 302 3.33 -2.11 17.21
N LEU A 303 3.98 -2.84 16.30
CA LEU A 303 3.33 -3.38 15.10
C LEU A 303 2.22 -4.39 15.44
N VAL A 304 2.43 -5.28 16.41
CA VAL A 304 1.42 -6.29 16.79
C VAL A 304 0.14 -5.64 17.32
N ALA A 305 0.24 -4.49 17.98
CA ALA A 305 -0.89 -3.75 18.51
C ALA A 305 -1.50 -2.76 17.50
N ASP A 306 -0.84 -2.50 16.38
CA ASP A 306 -1.26 -1.54 15.37
C ASP A 306 -2.33 -2.12 14.42
N GLN A 307 -3.21 -1.25 13.91
CA GLN A 307 -4.32 -1.64 13.04
C GLN A 307 -3.89 -2.15 11.65
N TYR A 308 -2.69 -1.78 11.18
CA TYR A 308 -2.10 -2.23 9.92
C TYR A 308 -0.90 -3.16 10.16
N GLY A 309 -0.01 -2.79 11.08
CA GLY A 309 1.21 -3.52 11.41
C GLY A 309 0.97 -4.97 11.85
N ASN A 310 -0.18 -5.28 12.45
CA ASN A 310 -0.52 -6.64 12.87
C ASN A 310 -0.54 -7.61 11.66
N TYR A 311 -0.95 -7.14 10.48
CA TYR A 311 -0.97 -7.95 9.26
C TYR A 311 0.44 -8.21 8.72
N VAL A 312 1.35 -7.24 8.87
CA VAL A 312 2.77 -7.39 8.53
C VAL A 312 3.40 -8.48 9.40
N VAL A 313 3.15 -8.47 10.71
CA VAL A 313 3.69 -9.49 11.64
C VAL A 313 3.10 -10.87 11.36
N GLN A 314 1.80 -10.95 11.04
CA GLN A 314 1.18 -12.21 10.62
C GLN A 314 1.83 -12.79 9.36
N HIS A 315 2.07 -11.95 8.34
CA HIS A 315 2.75 -12.37 7.12
C HIS A 315 4.19 -12.78 7.38
N LEU A 316 4.90 -12.05 8.24
CA LEU A 316 6.25 -12.40 8.64
C LEU A 316 6.30 -13.81 9.22
N PHE A 317 5.39 -14.18 10.12
CA PHE A 317 5.32 -15.55 10.64
C PHE A 317 5.04 -16.61 9.58
N HIS A 318 4.34 -16.27 8.50
CA HIS A 318 4.06 -17.18 7.40
C HIS A 318 5.29 -17.48 6.54
N VAL A 319 6.10 -16.45 6.25
CA VAL A 319 7.22 -16.55 5.30
C VAL A 319 8.59 -16.73 5.97
N ALA A 320 8.74 -16.33 7.23
CA ALA A 320 10.02 -16.34 7.91
C ALA A 320 10.52 -17.78 8.17
N PRO A 321 11.84 -18.03 8.07
CA PRO A 321 12.41 -19.31 8.46
C PRO A 321 12.23 -19.58 9.97
N SER A 322 12.35 -20.85 10.38
CA SER A 322 11.99 -21.29 11.73
C SER A 322 12.72 -20.53 12.84
N GLU A 323 14.01 -20.26 12.65
CA GLU A 323 14.83 -19.55 13.61
C GLU A 323 14.34 -18.11 13.84
N GLN A 324 14.01 -17.39 12.76
CA GLN A 324 13.50 -16.03 12.83
C GLN A 324 12.10 -16.01 13.44
N ARG A 325 11.24 -16.98 13.13
CA ARG A 325 9.92 -17.09 13.78
C ARG A 325 10.05 -17.32 15.28
N ASP A 326 10.98 -18.18 15.72
CA ASP A 326 11.20 -18.46 17.14
C ASP A 326 11.73 -17.20 17.88
N ARG A 327 12.62 -16.43 17.23
CA ARG A 327 13.10 -15.14 17.75
C ARG A 327 12.02 -14.08 17.80
N VAL A 328 11.21 -13.92 16.76
CA VAL A 328 10.06 -13.01 16.79
C VAL A 328 9.08 -13.41 17.90
N ALA A 329 8.76 -14.70 17.99
CA ALA A 329 7.88 -15.24 19.03
C ALA A 329 8.42 -15.00 20.45
N SER A 330 9.73 -15.10 20.68
CA SER A 330 10.31 -14.87 22.01
C SER A 330 10.10 -13.43 22.51
N HIS A 331 10.10 -12.44 21.61
CA HIS A 331 9.80 -11.05 21.96
C HIS A 331 8.32 -10.82 22.26
N ILE A 332 7.41 -11.55 21.61
CA ILE A 332 5.96 -11.39 21.76
C ILE A 332 5.41 -12.18 22.97
N ARG A 333 6.01 -13.33 23.31
CA ARG A 333 5.55 -14.25 24.38
C ARG A 333 5.23 -13.57 25.72
N PRO A 334 6.04 -12.63 26.26
CA PRO A 334 5.75 -11.97 27.53
C PRO A 334 4.44 -11.16 27.52
N TYR A 335 3.98 -10.75 26.34
CA TYR A 335 2.84 -9.84 26.16
C TYR A 335 1.55 -10.57 25.76
N LEU A 336 1.58 -11.90 25.61
CA LEU A 336 0.40 -12.69 25.21
C LEU A 336 -0.85 -12.41 26.07
N PRO A 337 -0.78 -12.28 27.42
CA PRO A 337 -1.97 -11.99 28.22
C PRO A 337 -2.68 -10.70 27.78
N ALA A 338 -1.93 -9.64 27.49
CA ALA A 338 -2.49 -8.37 27.03
C ALA A 338 -2.99 -8.47 25.57
N LEU A 339 -2.23 -9.14 24.70
CA LEU A 339 -2.56 -9.27 23.28
C LEU A 339 -3.82 -10.08 23.00
N ARG A 340 -4.19 -11.03 23.87
CA ARG A 340 -5.45 -11.79 23.75
C ARG A 340 -6.69 -10.90 23.78
N ALA A 341 -6.65 -9.84 24.59
CA ALA A 341 -7.74 -8.87 24.71
C ALA A 341 -7.63 -7.73 23.68
N SER A 342 -6.55 -7.67 22.91
CA SER A 342 -6.34 -6.63 21.90
C SER A 342 -7.16 -6.90 20.64
N LYS A 343 -7.88 -5.86 20.18
CA LYS A 343 -8.63 -5.86 18.91
C LYS A 343 -7.77 -6.32 17.73
N TYR A 344 -6.54 -5.83 17.65
CA TYR A 344 -5.60 -6.10 16.55
C TYR A 344 -4.63 -7.24 16.88
N GLY A 345 -4.13 -7.31 18.12
CA GLY A 345 -3.08 -8.24 18.54
C GLY A 345 -3.52 -9.70 18.75
N GLN A 346 -4.82 -9.96 18.93
CA GLN A 346 -5.34 -11.29 19.25
C GLN A 346 -4.93 -12.36 18.23
N LYS A 347 -4.84 -12.01 16.95
CA LYS A 347 -4.51 -12.99 15.91
C LYS A 347 -3.04 -13.40 15.94
N VAL A 348 -2.15 -12.44 16.19
CA VAL A 348 -0.73 -12.71 16.38
C VAL A 348 -0.51 -13.54 17.63
N ALA A 349 -1.22 -13.24 18.72
CA ALA A 349 -1.15 -14.04 19.95
C ALA A 349 -1.50 -15.51 19.69
N GLN A 350 -2.59 -15.78 18.94
CA GLN A 350 -2.96 -17.15 18.55
C GLN A 350 -1.87 -17.86 17.74
N ILE A 351 -1.16 -17.15 16.85
CA ILE A 351 -0.06 -17.73 16.07
C ILE A 351 1.08 -18.17 17.00
N VAL A 352 1.52 -17.27 17.89
CA VAL A 352 2.62 -17.54 18.83
C VAL A 352 2.28 -18.66 19.83
N GLU A 353 1.02 -18.75 20.27
CA GLU A 353 0.55 -19.83 21.14
C GLU A 353 0.55 -21.19 20.43
N ARG A 354 0.10 -21.26 19.17
CA ARG A 354 0.14 -22.50 18.38
C ARG A 354 1.55 -23.01 18.18
N MET A 355 2.51 -22.10 17.99
CA MET A 355 3.93 -22.44 17.88
C MET A 355 4.52 -23.00 19.18
N SER A 356 3.94 -22.67 20.33
CA SER A 356 4.44 -23.09 21.66
C SER A 356 3.85 -24.44 22.12
N ARG A 357 2.92 -25.03 21.37
CA ARG A 357 2.33 -26.34 21.69
C ARG A 357 3.29 -27.49 21.29
N PRO A 358 3.58 -28.44 22.19
CA PRO A 358 4.32 -29.64 21.82
C PRO A 358 3.52 -30.43 20.76
N GLY A 359 4.05 -30.50 19.53
CA GLY A 359 3.40 -31.09 18.36
C GLY A 359 3.10 -30.13 17.19
N GLY A 360 3.22 -28.80 17.38
CA GLY A 360 2.88 -27.79 16.36
C GLY A 360 3.92 -27.52 15.26
N ARG A 361 5.03 -28.28 15.21
CA ARG A 361 6.15 -28.04 14.27
C ARG A 361 5.91 -28.57 12.85
N SER A 362 4.84 -29.32 12.62
CA SER A 362 4.54 -29.93 11.32
C SER A 362 3.34 -29.25 10.67
N GLY A 363 3.57 -28.39 9.67
CA GLY A 363 2.47 -27.76 8.94
C GLY A 363 2.87 -26.57 8.07
N ALA A 364 3.91 -26.72 7.25
CA ALA A 364 4.15 -25.80 6.15
C ALA A 364 4.63 -26.59 4.95
N HIS A 365 3.69 -27.26 4.25
CA HIS A 365 3.70 -27.65 2.83
C HIS A 365 2.51 -28.58 2.54
N SER A 366 1.35 -28.04 2.15
CA SER A 366 0.47 -28.63 1.10
C SER A 366 -0.64 -27.64 0.74
N GLY A 367 -0.85 -27.38 -0.55
CA GLY A 367 -1.99 -26.65 -1.06
C GLY A 367 -3.23 -27.52 -1.27
N GLY A 368 -4.37 -26.85 -1.49
CA GLY A 368 -5.57 -27.41 -2.12
C GLY A 368 -6.64 -27.98 -1.17
N GLY A 369 -7.90 -27.61 -1.41
CA GLY A 369 -9.04 -28.46 -1.05
C GLY A 369 -10.11 -27.85 -0.14
N CYS A 370 -11.22 -27.50 -0.77
CA CYS A 370 -12.54 -27.21 -0.21
C CYS A 370 -13.17 -28.35 0.62
N GLY A 371 -14.08 -28.01 1.54
CA GLY A 371 -15.26 -28.84 1.87
C GLY A 371 -15.53 -29.14 3.35
N GLY A 372 -16.74 -28.82 3.81
CA GLY A 372 -17.59 -29.78 4.55
C GLY A 372 -17.54 -29.84 6.08
N ALA A 373 -18.57 -29.22 6.66
CA ALA A 373 -19.26 -29.46 7.95
C ALA A 373 -18.99 -30.74 8.79
N SER A 374 -19.14 -30.54 10.11
CA SER A 374 -19.91 -31.35 11.11
C SER A 374 -19.11 -31.93 12.28
N GLY A 375 -19.70 -31.85 13.49
CA GLY A 375 -19.64 -32.96 14.45
C GLY A 375 -18.95 -32.75 15.80
N ALA A 376 -19.72 -32.25 16.77
CA ALA A 376 -19.79 -32.57 18.22
C ALA A 376 -18.71 -33.43 18.94
N GLY A 377 -18.38 -32.98 20.16
CA GLY A 377 -18.52 -33.80 21.38
C GLY A 377 -17.25 -34.28 22.10
N GLY A 378 -17.14 -33.99 23.40
CA GLY A 378 -16.44 -34.84 24.37
C GLY A 378 -15.31 -34.20 25.19
N ALA A 379 -15.58 -33.93 26.46
CA ALA A 379 -14.62 -33.78 27.57
C ALA A 379 -14.78 -35.00 28.53
N PRO A 380 -14.08 -35.10 29.67
CA PRO A 380 -12.62 -35.22 29.85
C PRO A 380 -12.24 -36.39 30.80
N GLY A 381 -10.94 -36.65 30.96
CA GLY A 381 -10.36 -37.47 32.04
C GLY A 381 -8.92 -37.84 31.71
N GLY A 382 -7.93 -37.90 32.59
CA GLY A 382 -7.80 -37.70 34.03
C GLY A 382 -6.45 -38.31 34.44
N GLY A 383 -5.70 -37.62 35.31
CA GLY A 383 -4.66 -38.20 36.18
C GLY A 383 -3.26 -38.47 35.59
N GLY A 384 -2.23 -38.01 36.31
CA GLY A 384 -0.86 -38.49 36.11
C GLY A 384 0.23 -37.48 36.48
N ALA A 385 0.45 -37.27 37.78
CA ALA A 385 1.55 -36.47 38.30
C ALA A 385 2.89 -37.21 38.21
N HIS A 386 3.94 -36.57 37.69
CA HIS A 386 5.33 -36.94 37.98
C HIS A 386 6.19 -35.69 38.17
N HIS A 387 6.70 -35.56 39.40
CA HIS A 387 7.73 -34.63 39.83
C HIS A 387 9.08 -34.98 39.17
N TYR A 388 9.77 -33.99 38.61
CA TYR A 388 11.24 -33.98 38.54
C TYR A 388 11.74 -32.56 38.81
N HIS A 389 12.60 -32.46 39.83
CA HIS A 389 13.33 -31.24 40.21
C HIS A 389 14.28 -30.80 39.10
N GLN A 390 14.32 -29.50 38.80
CA GLN A 390 15.41 -28.91 38.03
C GLN A 390 15.80 -27.53 38.58
N HIS A 391 17.12 -27.35 38.66
CA HIS A 391 17.85 -26.30 39.35
C HIS A 391 17.54 -24.87 38.86
N HIS A 392 17.43 -23.96 39.83
CA HIS A 392 17.29 -22.52 39.63
C HIS A 392 18.56 -21.89 39.03
N HIS A 393 18.40 -21.21 37.89
CA HIS A 393 19.24 -20.08 37.50
C HIS A 393 18.35 -18.83 37.40
N THR A 394 18.59 -17.86 38.28
CA THR A 394 17.85 -16.61 38.39
C THR A 394 18.30 -15.61 37.31
N ALA A 395 17.50 -15.45 36.27
CA ALA A 395 17.58 -14.30 35.37
C ALA A 395 16.70 -13.17 35.92
N ASN A 396 17.28 -11.97 35.97
CA ASN A 396 16.71 -10.73 36.48
C ASN A 396 15.42 -10.36 35.72
N ASN A 397 14.26 -10.65 36.31
CA ASN A 397 12.95 -10.25 35.79
C ASN A 397 12.71 -8.77 36.11
N GLY A 398 12.69 -7.93 35.07
CA GLY A 398 12.15 -6.58 35.16
C GLY A 398 10.74 -6.59 35.75
N ASN A 399 10.46 -5.64 36.63
CA ASN A 399 9.23 -5.53 37.41
C ASN A 399 7.96 -5.71 36.53
N PRO A 400 7.12 -6.74 36.76
CA PRO A 400 5.89 -7.01 36.00
C PRO A 400 4.92 -5.83 35.93
N ALA A 401 4.94 -4.95 36.93
CA ALA A 401 4.12 -3.75 36.97
C ALA A 401 4.54 -2.70 35.92
N ALA A 402 5.85 -2.59 35.63
CA ALA A 402 6.36 -1.65 34.62
C ALA A 402 6.03 -2.11 33.19
N VAL A 403 6.02 -3.43 32.97
CA VAL A 403 5.65 -4.06 31.68
C VAL A 403 4.15 -3.92 31.42
N ALA A 404 3.32 -4.09 32.45
CA ALA A 404 1.89 -3.83 32.38
C ALA A 404 1.58 -2.35 32.15
N ALA A 405 2.35 -1.44 32.77
CA ALA A 405 2.22 0.01 32.57
C ALA A 405 2.60 0.45 31.16
N ALA A 406 3.65 -0.11 30.55
CA ALA A 406 4.02 0.19 29.16
C ALA A 406 3.00 -0.34 28.14
N ALA A 407 2.47 -1.54 28.37
CA ALA A 407 1.39 -2.10 27.56
C ALA A 407 0.07 -1.32 27.73
N ALA A 408 -0.23 -0.84 28.95
CA ALA A 408 -1.37 0.01 29.23
C ALA A 408 -1.20 1.41 28.65
N ALA A 409 0.01 1.99 28.64
CA ALA A 409 0.30 3.29 28.03
C ALA A 409 0.18 3.22 26.49
N ALA A 410 0.69 2.15 25.87
CA ALA A 410 0.49 1.89 24.45
C ALA A 410 -0.99 1.66 24.10
N ALA A 411 -1.74 0.97 24.97
CA ALA A 411 -3.18 0.76 24.80
C ALA A 411 -4.02 2.03 25.06
N ALA A 412 -3.61 2.90 25.99
CA ALA A 412 -4.33 4.13 26.35
C ALA A 412 -4.18 5.23 25.28
N ALA A 413 -3.02 5.31 24.61
CA ALA A 413 -2.83 6.22 23.46
C ALA A 413 -3.74 5.88 22.25
N LEU A 414 -4.30 4.66 22.20
CA LEU A 414 -5.09 4.14 21.07
C LEU A 414 -6.62 4.20 21.28
N GLN A 415 -7.11 4.78 22.39
CA GLN A 415 -8.54 4.82 22.73
C GLN A 415 -9.25 6.15 22.41
N HIS A 416 -8.62 7.10 21.71
CA HIS A 416 -9.26 8.38 21.41
C HIS A 416 -10.42 8.23 20.37
N PRO A 417 -11.70 8.51 20.73
CA PRO A 417 -12.85 8.17 19.88
C PRO A 417 -13.10 9.08 18.68
N GLN A 418 -12.37 10.19 18.52
CA GLN A 418 -12.74 11.24 17.54
C GLN A 418 -12.37 10.93 16.09
N GLN A 419 -11.49 9.96 15.81
CA GLN A 419 -11.09 9.63 14.43
C GLN A 419 -12.05 8.63 13.76
N HIS A 420 -12.81 7.87 14.56
CA HIS A 420 -13.76 6.87 14.07
C HIS A 420 -15.05 7.48 13.47
N GLN A 421 -15.48 8.66 13.95
CA GLN A 421 -16.68 9.34 13.43
C GLN A 421 -16.45 10.00 12.07
N LEU A 422 -15.26 10.53 11.81
CA LEU A 422 -14.90 11.09 10.50
C LEU A 422 -14.76 9.99 9.43
N ASN A 423 -14.18 8.84 9.77
CA ASN A 423 -14.04 7.71 8.84
C ASN A 423 -15.36 6.97 8.57
N ALA A 424 -16.28 6.90 9.54
CA ALA A 424 -17.58 6.26 9.36
C ALA A 424 -18.53 7.08 8.47
N LEU A 425 -18.50 8.41 8.59
CA LEU A 425 -19.26 9.32 7.70
C LEU A 425 -18.70 9.32 6.27
N PHE A 426 -17.39 9.11 6.10
CA PHE A 426 -16.77 9.01 4.77
C PHE A 426 -17.07 7.68 4.07
N HIS A 427 -16.98 6.55 4.80
CA HIS A 427 -17.32 5.22 4.25
C HIS A 427 -18.80 5.07 3.86
N ALA A 428 -19.73 5.71 4.60
CA ALA A 428 -21.15 5.69 4.26
C ALA A 428 -21.45 6.40 2.93
N ASN A 429 -20.75 7.50 2.62
CA ASN A 429 -20.89 8.23 1.36
C ASN A 429 -20.25 7.50 0.16
N VAL A 430 -19.16 6.76 0.40
CA VAL A 430 -18.48 5.98 -0.65
C VAL A 430 -19.29 4.73 -1.03
N ILE A 431 -19.86 4.00 -0.07
CA ILE A 431 -20.66 2.78 -0.36
C ILE A 431 -21.99 3.10 -1.06
N ALA A 432 -22.59 4.25 -0.79
CA ALA A 432 -23.77 4.73 -1.52
C ALA A 432 -23.48 5.04 -3.00
N SER A 433 -22.21 5.27 -3.37
CA SER A 433 -21.79 5.60 -4.74
C SER A 433 -21.50 4.36 -5.61
N TYR A 434 -21.25 3.20 -5.00
CA TYR A 434 -20.85 1.96 -5.70
C TYR A 434 -21.95 0.90 -5.83
N SER A 435 -23.17 1.17 -5.34
CA SER A 435 -24.27 0.20 -5.33
C SER A 435 -25.23 0.28 -6.54
N ALA A 436 -24.85 1.00 -7.61
CA ALA A 436 -25.64 1.04 -8.85
C ALA A 436 -24.76 0.88 -10.10
N GLY A 437 -24.52 -0.36 -10.54
CA GLY A 437 -24.05 -0.66 -11.89
C GLY A 437 -23.36 -2.02 -12.05
N PRO A 438 -23.84 -2.93 -12.93
CA PRO A 438 -23.30 -4.28 -13.06
C PRO A 438 -22.28 -4.36 -14.21
N TRP A 439 -21.02 -4.64 -13.90
CA TRP A 439 -20.03 -5.02 -14.92
C TRP A 439 -19.15 -6.17 -14.41
N GLY A 440 -19.58 -7.39 -14.74
CA GLY A 440 -18.76 -8.60 -14.67
C GLY A 440 -18.52 -9.12 -16.08
N ARG A 441 -17.26 -9.52 -16.35
CA ARG A 441 -16.73 -10.19 -17.55
C ARG A 441 -17.11 -9.54 -18.88
N TRP A 442 -16.15 -8.87 -19.53
CA TRP A 442 -15.56 -9.24 -20.82
C TRP A 442 -14.23 -8.49 -20.95
#